data_AF-A0A832D9X6-F1
#
_entry.id   AF-A0A832D9X6-F1
#
_cell.length_a   1.000
_cell.length_b   1.000
_cell.length_c   1.000
_cell.angle_alpha   90.00
_cell.angle_beta   90.00
_cell.angle_gamma   90.00
#
_symmetry.space_group_name_H-M   'P 1'
#
loop_
_entity.id
_entity.type
_entity.pdbx_description
1 polymer ?
#
loop_
_entity_poly.entity_id
_entity_poly.type
_entity_poly.pdbx_seq_one_letter_code
_entity_poly.pdbx_strand_id
1 'polypeptide(L)'
;MKIRMLTFRLLTCCILLTLCTTTNSASIPKRPEQLKFKPLNYTPPDPLKHRFTLKSGPTVYLVQDNTIPIVQITIFVKAGEYLEPTNLTGLAELTSTLLVEGGTSKHSADEIDEMVDFLGAILTCSCGSLYSTVSLNILSQHLTNALELLREILATPAFQEDRLKIVKQRVIQEMAQRNDNSSSIESREAMFLVLRY
;
A
#
# COMPACT_ATOMS: atom_id res chain seq x y z
N MET A 1 37.95 -59.92 28.92
CA MET A 1 37.79 -58.62 28.23
C MET A 1 36.36 -58.42 27.67
N LYS A 2 35.29 -58.67 28.46
CA LYS A 2 33.88 -58.50 28.03
C LYS A 2 32.98 -57.78 29.04
N ILE A 3 33.40 -57.65 30.31
CA ILE A 3 32.60 -57.03 31.39
C ILE A 3 32.77 -55.49 31.47
N ARG A 4 33.91 -54.96 31.00
CA ARG A 4 34.24 -53.53 31.07
C ARG A 4 33.63 -52.69 29.94
N MET A 5 33.11 -53.35 28.89
CA MET A 5 32.46 -52.71 27.74
C MET A 5 30.94 -52.58 27.92
N LEU A 6 30.35 -53.41 28.79
CA LEU A 6 28.92 -53.40 29.09
C LEU A 6 28.53 -52.26 30.06
N THR A 7 29.41 -51.96 31.02
CA THR A 7 29.21 -50.84 31.96
C THR A 7 29.34 -49.48 31.27
N PHE A 8 30.18 -49.36 30.24
CA PHE A 8 30.31 -48.12 29.46
C PHE A 8 29.11 -47.87 28.54
N ARG A 9 28.52 -48.93 27.96
CA ARG A 9 27.30 -48.83 27.14
C ARG A 9 26.04 -48.52 27.97
N LEU A 10 25.95 -49.01 29.21
CA LEU A 10 24.86 -48.62 30.13
C LEU A 10 24.97 -47.16 30.59
N LEU A 11 26.20 -46.66 30.80
CA LEU A 11 26.43 -45.27 31.22
C LEU A 11 26.12 -44.26 30.09
N THR A 12 26.39 -44.60 28.82
CA THR A 12 26.04 -43.76 27.66
C THR A 12 24.54 -43.74 27.36
N CYS A 13 23.78 -44.75 27.78
CA CYS A 13 22.31 -44.78 27.58
C CYS A 13 21.58 -43.85 28.56
N CYS A 14 22.07 -43.72 29.80
CA CYS A 14 21.51 -42.79 30.79
C CYS A 14 21.78 -41.31 30.46
N ILE A 15 22.87 -41.01 29.75
CA ILE A 15 23.19 -39.62 29.32
C ILE A 15 22.40 -39.24 28.06
N LEU A 16 21.99 -40.19 27.21
CA LEU A 16 21.10 -39.91 26.07
C LEU A 16 19.63 -39.80 26.46
N LEU A 17 19.18 -40.42 27.56
CA LEU A 17 17.79 -40.32 28.02
C LEU A 17 17.47 -39.03 28.79
N THR A 18 18.48 -38.28 29.24
CA THR A 18 18.29 -37.03 29.99
C THR A 18 18.13 -35.79 29.10
N LEU A 19 18.26 -35.92 27.78
CA LEU A 19 18.10 -34.81 26.82
C LEU A 19 16.67 -34.65 26.28
N CYS A 20 15.71 -35.50 26.67
CA CYS A 20 14.38 -35.57 26.05
C CYS A 20 13.23 -35.16 26.97
N THR A 21 13.39 -34.13 27.80
CA THR A 21 12.25 -33.54 28.54
C THR A 21 12.35 -32.02 28.68
N THR A 22 12.19 -31.29 27.58
CA THR A 22 11.55 -29.97 27.62
C THR A 22 10.71 -29.78 26.36
N THR A 23 9.66 -30.59 26.18
CA THR A 23 8.53 -30.17 25.36
C THR A 23 7.80 -29.08 26.15
N ASN A 24 8.25 -27.83 25.99
CA ASN A 24 7.56 -26.68 26.53
C ASN A 24 6.30 -26.44 25.68
N SER A 25 5.28 -27.26 25.89
CA SER A 25 3.94 -27.01 25.35
C SER A 25 3.38 -25.85 26.16
N ALA A 26 3.49 -24.63 25.64
CA ALA A 26 2.89 -23.46 26.26
C ALA A 26 1.36 -23.69 26.32
N SER A 27 0.86 -24.02 27.49
CA SER A 27 -0.58 -24.22 27.71
C SER A 27 -1.29 -22.90 27.49
N ILE A 28 -2.21 -22.87 26.53
CA ILE A 28 -3.07 -21.71 26.29
C ILE A 28 -3.89 -21.50 27.58
N PRO A 29 -3.76 -20.34 28.26
CA PRO A 29 -4.43 -20.13 29.52
C PRO A 29 -5.95 -20.15 29.34
N LYS A 30 -6.68 -20.75 30.30
CA LYS A 30 -8.14 -20.93 30.24
C LYS A 30 -8.94 -19.63 30.22
N ARG A 31 -8.32 -18.48 30.54
CA ARG A 31 -8.96 -17.17 30.57
C ARG A 31 -8.10 -16.11 29.87
N PRO A 32 -8.69 -15.25 29.02
CA PRO A 32 -7.95 -14.22 28.28
C PRO A 32 -7.15 -13.26 29.17
N GLU A 33 -7.62 -12.98 30.40
CA GLU A 33 -6.96 -12.07 31.36
C GLU A 33 -5.59 -12.58 31.86
N GLN A 34 -5.28 -13.87 31.68
CA GLN A 34 -4.00 -14.47 32.07
C GLN A 34 -2.95 -14.41 30.95
N LEU A 35 -3.31 -13.85 29.77
CA LEU A 35 -2.38 -13.62 28.69
C LEU A 35 -1.40 -12.50 29.09
N LYS A 36 -0.18 -12.90 29.43
CA LYS A 36 0.93 -11.96 29.63
C LYS A 36 1.64 -11.74 28.30
N PHE A 37 1.45 -10.56 27.72
CA PHE A 37 2.23 -10.12 26.57
C PHE A 37 3.56 -9.53 27.04
N LYS A 38 4.62 -9.75 26.26
CA LYS A 38 5.86 -8.99 26.45
C LYS A 38 5.56 -7.51 26.16
N PRO A 39 6.12 -6.56 26.94
CA PRO A 39 5.92 -5.15 26.67
C PRO A 39 6.40 -4.82 25.26
N LEU A 40 5.56 -4.15 24.48
CA LEU A 40 5.90 -3.69 23.14
C LEU A 40 6.86 -2.52 23.26
N ASN A 41 8.16 -2.78 23.12
CA ASN A 41 9.16 -1.73 23.00
C ASN A 41 9.15 -1.20 21.56
N TYR A 42 8.28 -0.23 21.30
CA TYR A 42 8.25 0.50 20.03
C TYR A 42 9.12 1.75 20.14
N THR A 43 10.32 1.69 19.56
CA THR A 43 11.13 2.89 19.31
C THR A 43 10.81 3.43 17.92
N PRO A 44 10.22 4.62 17.78
CA PRO A 44 9.92 5.18 16.47
C PRO A 44 11.22 5.31 15.65
N PRO A 45 11.23 4.85 14.39
CA PRO A 45 12.39 4.97 13.53
C PRO A 45 12.69 6.44 13.24
N ASP A 46 13.98 6.80 13.21
CA ASP A 46 14.43 8.15 12.88
C ASP A 46 14.23 8.43 11.38
N PRO A 47 13.34 9.37 10.99
CA PRO A 47 13.01 9.60 9.59
C PRO A 47 14.21 10.12 8.77
N LEU A 48 15.21 10.75 9.40
CA LEU A 48 16.37 11.29 8.69
C LEU A 48 17.29 10.18 8.16
N LYS A 49 17.29 9.00 8.78
CA LYS A 49 18.09 7.85 8.35
C LYS A 49 17.57 7.19 7.07
N HIS A 50 16.32 7.45 6.72
CA HIS A 50 15.62 6.87 5.57
C HIS A 50 15.36 7.87 4.45
N ARG A 51 15.88 9.10 4.58
CA ARG A 51 15.67 10.19 3.63
C ARG A 51 16.79 10.23 2.60
N PHE A 52 16.42 10.18 1.33
CA PHE A 52 17.32 10.27 0.18
C PHE A 52 16.85 11.39 -0.76
N THR A 53 17.77 12.06 -1.43
CA THR A 53 17.45 13.05 -2.46
C THR A 53 17.85 12.49 -3.83
N LEU A 54 16.90 12.41 -4.75
CA LEU A 54 17.20 11.99 -6.12
C LEU A 54 17.96 13.08 -6.85
N LYS A 55 18.78 12.67 -7.83
CA LYS A 55 19.46 13.60 -8.76
C LYS A 55 18.48 14.52 -9.50
N SER A 56 17.25 14.06 -9.70
CA SER A 56 16.17 14.82 -10.34
C SER A 56 15.53 15.88 -9.43
N GLY A 57 15.84 15.90 -8.12
CA GLY A 57 15.33 16.89 -7.16
C GLY A 57 14.39 16.35 -6.06
N PRO A 58 13.45 15.43 -6.33
CA PRO A 58 12.53 14.92 -5.31
C PRO A 58 13.25 14.25 -4.13
N THR A 59 12.69 14.46 -2.94
CA THR A 59 13.08 13.71 -1.74
C THR A 59 12.28 12.40 -1.70
N VAL A 60 12.94 11.29 -1.46
CA VAL A 60 12.34 9.98 -1.26
C VAL A 60 12.65 9.47 0.15
N TYR A 61 11.64 8.89 0.78
CA TYR A 61 11.79 8.15 2.02
C TYR A 61 11.75 6.66 1.69
N LEU A 62 12.80 5.92 2.02
CA LEU A 62 12.92 4.50 1.73
C LEU A 62 13.20 3.73 3.01
N VAL A 63 12.23 2.88 3.36
CA VAL A 63 12.32 1.93 4.48
C VAL A 63 12.31 0.54 3.87
N GLN A 64 13.38 -0.22 4.09
CA GLN A 64 13.48 -1.58 3.60
C GLN A 64 12.98 -2.55 4.68
N ASP A 65 11.97 -3.34 4.33
CA ASP A 65 11.49 -4.47 5.10
C ASP A 65 11.45 -5.69 4.17
N ASN A 66 12.19 -6.75 4.54
CA ASN A 66 12.32 -7.97 3.73
C ASN A 66 11.41 -9.11 4.24
N THR A 67 10.48 -8.82 5.16
CA THR A 67 9.53 -9.83 5.68
C THR A 67 8.54 -10.32 4.63
N ILE A 68 8.10 -9.42 3.75
CA ILE A 68 7.13 -9.69 2.69
C ILE A 68 7.70 -9.17 1.36
N PRO A 69 7.64 -9.92 0.25
CA PRO A 69 8.25 -9.53 -1.01
C PRO A 69 7.42 -8.46 -1.77
N ILE A 70 6.81 -7.50 -1.07
CA ILE A 70 5.97 -6.44 -1.65
C ILE A 70 6.72 -5.11 -1.59
N VAL A 71 6.57 -4.31 -2.63
CA VAL A 71 7.05 -2.94 -2.69
C VAL A 71 5.84 -2.02 -2.83
N GLN A 72 5.77 -1.03 -1.94
CA GLN A 72 4.76 0.02 -2.00
C GLN A 72 5.45 1.34 -2.31
N ILE A 73 4.94 2.03 -3.33
CA ILE A 73 5.42 3.33 -3.77
C ILE A 73 4.26 4.29 -3.68
N THR A 74 4.49 5.44 -3.03
CA THR A 74 3.52 6.53 -2.95
C THR A 74 4.21 7.81 -3.39
N ILE A 75 3.69 8.41 -4.46
CA ILE A 75 4.19 9.67 -5.01
C ILE A 75 3.20 10.76 -4.63
N PHE A 76 3.71 11.79 -3.95
CA PHE A 76 2.96 12.99 -3.62
C PHE A 76 3.24 14.05 -4.67
N VAL A 77 2.18 14.51 -5.33
CA VAL A 77 2.23 15.58 -6.33
C VAL A 77 1.52 16.79 -5.78
N LYS A 78 2.14 17.97 -5.91
CA LYS A 78 1.51 19.25 -5.56
C LYS A 78 0.50 19.66 -6.64
N ALA A 79 -0.56 18.89 -6.74
CA ALA A 79 -1.72 19.08 -7.58
C ALA A 79 -2.92 18.74 -6.70
N GLY A 80 -3.95 19.58 -6.64
CA GLY A 80 -5.11 19.32 -5.79
C GLY A 80 -6.24 20.26 -6.15
N GLU A 81 -7.42 20.04 -5.57
CA GLU A 81 -8.62 20.83 -5.86
C GLU A 81 -8.40 22.33 -5.65
N TYR A 82 -7.54 22.71 -4.68
CA TYR A 82 -7.20 24.10 -4.42
C TYR A 82 -6.52 24.82 -5.60
N LEU A 83 -5.85 24.08 -6.47
CA LEU A 83 -5.18 24.62 -7.66
C LEU A 83 -6.09 24.63 -8.89
N GLU A 84 -7.34 24.18 -8.76
CA GLU A 84 -8.30 24.19 -9.87
C GLU A 84 -8.76 25.60 -10.22
N PRO A 85 -8.79 25.97 -11.51
CA PRO A 85 -9.47 27.16 -11.97
C PRO A 85 -10.97 27.10 -11.63
N THR A 86 -11.56 28.23 -11.24
CA THR A 86 -12.98 28.30 -10.85
C THR A 86 -13.94 27.89 -11.97
N ASN A 87 -13.52 27.98 -13.23
CA ASN A 87 -14.30 27.57 -14.40
C ASN A 87 -14.11 26.09 -14.78
N LEU A 88 -13.25 25.34 -14.09
CA LEU A 88 -12.90 23.95 -14.38
C LEU A 88 -12.93 23.09 -13.11
N THR A 89 -13.97 23.26 -12.30
CA THR A 89 -14.17 22.44 -11.09
C THR A 89 -14.26 20.95 -11.44
N GLY A 90 -13.53 20.12 -10.70
CA GLY A 90 -13.45 18.67 -10.92
C GLY A 90 -12.41 18.25 -11.97
N LEU A 91 -11.61 19.20 -12.48
CA LEU A 91 -10.52 18.90 -13.41
C LEU A 91 -9.46 18.00 -12.77
N ALA A 92 -9.06 18.28 -11.54
CA ALA A 92 -8.04 17.53 -10.82
C ALA A 92 -8.50 16.11 -10.50
N GLU A 93 -9.77 15.94 -10.10
CA GLU A 93 -10.39 14.63 -9.92
C GLU A 93 -10.41 13.84 -11.23
N LEU A 94 -10.96 14.41 -12.30
CA LEU A 94 -10.98 13.76 -13.62
C LEU A 94 -9.58 13.42 -14.14
N THR A 95 -8.63 14.33 -13.96
CA THR A 95 -7.22 14.11 -14.36
C THR A 95 -6.61 12.98 -13.55
N SER A 96 -6.88 12.89 -12.26
CA SER A 96 -6.36 11.81 -11.41
C SER A 96 -6.89 10.44 -11.84
N THR A 97 -8.19 10.31 -12.12
CA THR A 97 -8.79 9.07 -12.61
C THR A 97 -8.24 8.69 -13.98
N LEU A 98 -8.19 9.63 -14.92
CA LEU A 98 -7.69 9.38 -16.27
C LEU A 98 -6.18 9.24 -16.36
N LEU A 99 -5.43 9.65 -15.35
CA LEU A 99 -3.99 9.38 -15.30
C LEU A 99 -3.75 7.87 -15.29
N VAL A 100 -4.59 7.11 -14.59
CA VAL A 100 -4.49 5.64 -14.53
C VAL A 100 -5.31 4.98 -15.64
N GLU A 101 -6.57 5.40 -15.83
CA GLU A 101 -7.51 4.75 -16.77
C GLU A 101 -7.38 5.24 -18.22
N GLY A 102 -6.60 6.30 -18.49
CA GLY A 102 -6.64 7.04 -19.76
C GLY A 102 -5.55 6.67 -20.77
N GLY A 103 -4.76 5.64 -20.51
CA GLY A 103 -3.67 5.20 -21.39
C GLY A 103 -2.53 6.21 -21.55
N THR A 104 -1.55 5.85 -22.36
CA THR A 104 -0.32 6.64 -22.61
C THR A 104 -0.12 6.87 -24.10
N SER A 105 0.91 7.64 -24.46
CA SER A 105 1.31 7.82 -25.85
C SER A 105 1.82 6.54 -26.53
N LYS A 106 2.14 5.49 -25.76
CA LYS A 106 2.70 4.23 -26.28
C LYS A 106 1.74 3.06 -26.19
N HIS A 107 0.92 3.02 -25.14
CA HIS A 107 -0.02 1.94 -24.88
C HIS A 107 -1.41 2.53 -24.66
N SER A 108 -2.41 1.88 -25.21
CA SER A 108 -3.82 2.15 -24.94
C SER A 108 -4.19 1.87 -23.49
N ALA A 109 -5.33 2.39 -23.02
CA ALA A 109 -5.82 2.11 -21.68
C ALA A 109 -5.99 0.60 -21.43
N ASP A 110 -6.52 -0.14 -22.41
CA ASP A 110 -6.70 -1.59 -22.32
C ASP A 110 -5.36 -2.32 -22.14
N GLU A 111 -4.35 -1.92 -22.91
CA GLU A 111 -2.99 -2.49 -22.80
C GLU A 111 -2.35 -2.16 -21.45
N ILE A 112 -2.54 -0.93 -20.94
CA ILE A 112 -2.07 -0.55 -19.61
C ILE A 112 -2.76 -1.40 -18.53
N ASP A 113 -4.09 -1.56 -18.60
CA ASP A 113 -4.87 -2.38 -17.67
C ASP A 113 -4.35 -3.83 -17.69
N GLU A 114 -4.15 -4.43 -18.88
CA GLU A 114 -3.60 -5.78 -19.03
C GLU A 114 -2.17 -5.91 -18.47
N MET A 115 -1.32 -4.90 -18.68
CA MET A 115 0.04 -4.89 -18.14
C MET A 115 0.06 -4.79 -16.61
N VAL A 116 -0.79 -3.95 -16.03
CA VAL A 116 -0.94 -3.81 -14.57
C VAL A 116 -1.39 -5.14 -13.97
N ASP A 117 -2.41 -5.77 -14.57
CA ASP A 117 -2.95 -7.07 -14.15
C ASP A 117 -1.92 -8.19 -14.29
N PHE A 118 -1.19 -8.25 -15.41
CA PHE A 118 -0.16 -9.27 -15.64
C PHE A 118 0.96 -9.20 -14.60
N LEU A 119 1.33 -7.98 -14.17
CA LEU A 119 2.33 -7.79 -13.12
C LEU A 119 1.77 -8.09 -11.72
N GLY A 120 0.45 -8.25 -11.57
CA GLY A 120 -0.22 -8.33 -10.28
C GLY A 120 -0.06 -7.04 -9.47
N ALA A 121 -0.02 -5.90 -10.16
CA ALA A 121 0.14 -4.58 -9.55
C ALA A 121 -1.22 -3.98 -9.22
N ILE A 122 -1.25 -3.11 -8.21
CA ILE A 122 -2.37 -2.20 -7.97
C ILE A 122 -1.82 -0.79 -8.14
N LEU A 123 -2.30 -0.11 -9.18
CA LEU A 123 -1.99 1.29 -9.45
C LEU A 123 -3.24 2.13 -9.23
N THR A 124 -3.15 3.14 -8.37
CA THR A 124 -4.25 4.07 -8.12
C THR A 124 -3.74 5.50 -8.11
N CYS A 125 -4.62 6.43 -8.47
CA CYS A 125 -4.39 7.85 -8.29
C CYS A 125 -5.58 8.46 -7.57
N SER A 126 -5.31 9.35 -6.63
CA SER A 126 -6.33 10.11 -5.92
C SER A 126 -5.97 11.59 -5.89
N CYS A 127 -6.99 12.43 -5.96
CA CYS A 127 -6.87 13.87 -5.79
C CYS A 127 -7.42 14.25 -4.41
N GLY A 128 -6.63 15.00 -3.64
CA GLY A 128 -7.08 15.66 -2.42
C GLY A 128 -7.12 17.19 -2.62
N SER A 129 -7.51 17.92 -1.59
CA SER A 129 -7.65 19.37 -1.71
C SER A 129 -6.31 20.10 -1.90
N LEU A 130 -5.21 19.60 -1.32
CA LEU A 130 -3.89 20.25 -1.38
C LEU A 130 -2.86 19.50 -2.23
N TYR A 131 -2.99 18.19 -2.35
CA TYR A 131 -2.06 17.32 -3.06
C TYR A 131 -2.79 16.09 -3.59
N SER A 132 -2.20 15.48 -4.62
CA SER A 132 -2.65 14.25 -5.25
C SER A 132 -1.62 13.18 -4.98
N THR A 133 -2.10 11.94 -4.93
CA THR A 133 -1.28 10.79 -4.62
C THR A 133 -1.37 9.79 -5.75
N VAL A 134 -0.23 9.27 -6.20
CA VAL A 134 -0.16 8.11 -7.08
C VAL A 134 0.45 6.97 -6.29
N SER A 135 -0.28 5.88 -6.15
CA SER A 135 0.11 4.72 -5.34
C SER A 135 0.27 3.49 -6.21
N LEU A 136 1.39 2.80 -6.05
CA LEU A 136 1.69 1.54 -6.71
C LEU A 136 2.02 0.48 -5.65
N ASN A 137 1.30 -0.63 -5.66
CA ASN A 137 1.61 -1.82 -4.88
C ASN A 137 1.99 -2.95 -5.83
N ILE A 138 3.13 -3.60 -5.61
CA ILE A 138 3.65 -4.61 -6.53
C ILE A 138 4.53 -5.62 -5.83
N LEU A 139 4.66 -6.81 -6.41
CA LEU A 139 5.64 -7.81 -5.98
C LEU A 139 7.07 -7.38 -6.38
N SER A 140 8.01 -7.47 -5.43
CA SER A 140 9.41 -7.03 -5.58
C SER A 140 10.12 -7.57 -6.82
N GLN A 141 9.77 -8.78 -7.30
CA GLN A 141 10.34 -9.37 -8.51
C GLN A 141 9.99 -8.60 -9.80
N HIS A 142 8.90 -7.83 -9.81
CA HIS A 142 8.40 -7.07 -10.96
C HIS A 142 8.68 -5.56 -10.84
N LEU A 143 9.44 -5.14 -9.82
CA LEU A 143 9.66 -3.73 -9.51
C LEU A 143 10.18 -2.93 -10.72
N THR A 144 11.16 -3.46 -11.45
CA THR A 144 11.74 -2.77 -12.61
C THR A 144 10.70 -2.46 -13.68
N ASN A 145 9.92 -3.46 -14.08
CA ASN A 145 8.88 -3.31 -15.09
C ASN A 145 7.77 -2.34 -14.62
N ALA A 146 7.38 -2.45 -13.35
CA ALA A 146 6.35 -1.59 -12.78
C ALA A 146 6.82 -0.12 -12.68
N LEU A 147 8.09 0.13 -12.40
CA LEU A 147 8.67 1.48 -12.41
C LEU A 147 8.73 2.08 -13.81
N GLU A 148 9.02 1.27 -14.84
CA GLU A 148 9.00 1.72 -16.23
C GLU A 148 7.58 2.12 -16.66
N LEU A 149 6.59 1.30 -16.32
CA LEU A 149 5.17 1.57 -16.56
C LEU A 149 4.70 2.82 -15.81
N LEU A 150 5.03 2.93 -14.52
CA LEU A 150 4.71 4.10 -13.70
C LEU A 150 5.30 5.38 -14.30
N ARG A 151 6.55 5.34 -14.77
CA ARG A 151 7.18 6.50 -15.44
C ARG A 151 6.41 6.89 -16.69
N GLU A 152 5.99 5.93 -17.49
CA GLU A 152 5.27 6.18 -18.74
C GLU A 152 3.92 6.85 -18.49
N ILE A 153 3.17 6.32 -17.52
CA ILE A 153 1.88 6.85 -17.09
C ILE A 153 2.01 8.30 -16.60
N LEU A 154 3.04 8.59 -15.80
CA LEU A 154 3.25 9.94 -15.25
C LEU A 154 3.80 10.93 -16.28
N ALA A 155 4.61 10.49 -17.24
CA ALA A 155 5.32 11.37 -18.15
C ALA A 155 4.56 11.64 -19.46
N THR A 156 3.79 10.66 -19.94
CA THR A 156 3.16 10.71 -21.26
C THR A 156 1.72 10.18 -21.26
N PRO A 157 0.82 10.69 -20.39
CA PRO A 157 -0.58 10.30 -20.41
C PRO A 157 -1.25 10.77 -21.71
N ALA A 158 -2.02 9.90 -22.35
CA ALA A 158 -2.74 10.22 -23.59
C ALA A 158 -4.16 10.74 -23.34
N PHE A 159 -4.76 10.39 -22.19
CA PHE A 159 -6.14 10.73 -21.84
C PHE A 159 -7.13 10.38 -22.95
N GLN A 160 -7.15 9.10 -23.32
CA GLN A 160 -7.97 8.59 -24.42
C GLN A 160 -9.43 9.04 -24.33
N GLU A 161 -9.98 9.50 -25.46
CA GLU A 161 -11.27 10.20 -25.54
C GLU A 161 -12.47 9.30 -25.18
N ASP A 162 -12.39 8.02 -25.52
CA ASP A 162 -13.37 7.00 -25.15
C ASP A 162 -13.40 6.80 -23.62
N ARG A 163 -12.23 6.71 -22.98
CA ARG A 163 -12.11 6.63 -21.51
C ARG A 163 -12.57 7.90 -20.83
N LEU A 164 -12.23 9.07 -21.37
CA LEU A 164 -12.72 10.38 -20.89
C LEU A 164 -14.25 10.45 -20.86
N LYS A 165 -14.92 9.96 -21.91
CA LYS A 165 -16.39 9.94 -21.97
C LYS A 165 -17.00 9.04 -20.90
N ILE A 166 -16.42 7.84 -20.70
CA ILE A 166 -16.87 6.90 -19.67
C ILE A 166 -16.71 7.52 -18.29
N VAL A 167 -15.54 8.07 -17.97
CA VAL A 167 -15.28 8.69 -16.65
C VAL A 167 -16.21 9.88 -16.42
N LYS A 168 -16.44 10.74 -17.42
CA LYS A 168 -17.42 11.85 -17.31
C LYS A 168 -18.83 11.34 -17.02
N GLN A 169 -19.28 10.30 -17.71
CA GLN A 169 -20.61 9.73 -17.46
C GLN A 169 -20.71 9.13 -16.05
N ARG A 170 -19.66 8.45 -15.58
CA ARG A 170 -19.57 7.90 -14.22
C ARG A 170 -19.71 9.00 -13.17
N VAL A 171 -18.96 10.10 -13.31
CA VAL A 171 -19.03 11.26 -12.40
C VAL A 171 -20.42 11.90 -12.40
N ILE A 172 -21.07 12.04 -13.57
CA ILE A 172 -22.44 12.58 -13.65
C ILE A 172 -23.44 11.67 -12.93
N GLN A 173 -23.29 10.35 -13.06
CA GLN A 173 -24.13 9.37 -12.36
C GLN A 173 -23.92 9.44 -10.84
N GLU A 174 -22.67 9.52 -10.38
CA GLU A 174 -22.33 9.69 -8.96
C GLU A 174 -22.93 10.99 -8.40
N MET A 175 -22.90 12.08 -9.16
CA MET A 175 -23.55 13.33 -8.79
C MET A 175 -25.06 13.20 -8.68
N ALA A 176 -25.70 12.48 -9.61
CA ALA A 176 -27.15 12.26 -9.57
C ALA A 176 -27.58 11.44 -8.34
N GLN A 177 -26.78 10.43 -7.97
CA GLN A 177 -27.05 9.55 -6.82
C GLN A 177 -26.58 10.11 -5.48
N ARG A 178 -25.87 11.25 -5.49
CA ARG A 178 -25.22 11.82 -4.30
C ARG A 178 -26.17 12.08 -3.14
N ASN A 179 -27.46 12.29 -3.42
CA ASN A 179 -28.49 12.57 -2.41
C ASN A 179 -29.40 11.37 -2.12
N ASP A 180 -29.13 10.20 -2.68
CA ASP A 180 -29.95 9.01 -2.47
C ASP A 180 -29.70 8.35 -1.10
N ASN A 181 -28.58 8.70 -0.43
CA ASN A 181 -28.21 8.18 0.88
C ASN A 181 -28.18 9.29 1.96
N SER A 182 -29.16 9.26 2.87
CA SER A 182 -29.31 10.24 3.98
C SER A 182 -28.04 10.40 4.82
N SER A 183 -27.32 9.31 5.12
CA SER A 183 -26.13 9.34 5.99
C SER A 183 -24.98 10.17 5.40
N SER A 184 -24.88 10.23 4.07
CA SER A 184 -23.87 11.04 3.38
C SER A 184 -24.18 12.55 3.46
N ILE A 185 -25.48 12.89 3.47
CA ILE A 185 -25.97 14.27 3.60
C ILE A 185 -25.74 14.74 5.04
N GLU A 186 -26.14 13.93 6.02
CA GLU A 186 -25.98 14.21 7.44
C GLU A 186 -24.51 14.48 7.82
N SER A 187 -23.59 13.65 7.32
CA SER A 187 -22.15 13.82 7.58
C SER A 187 -21.60 15.13 7.00
N ARG A 188 -22.05 15.53 5.80
CA ARG A 188 -21.61 16.75 5.13
C ARG A 188 -22.12 18.01 5.85
N GLU A 189 -23.42 18.03 6.19
CA GLU A 189 -24.02 19.16 6.91
C GLU A 189 -23.49 19.27 8.33
N ALA A 190 -23.26 18.15 9.02
CA ALA A 190 -22.62 18.15 10.34
C ALA A 190 -21.22 18.78 10.29
N MET A 191 -20.42 18.44 9.28
CA MET A 191 -19.09 19.04 9.11
C MET A 191 -19.16 20.54 8.81
N PHE A 192 -20.10 20.96 7.96
CA PHE A 192 -20.31 22.39 7.66
C PHE A 192 -20.70 23.19 8.90
N LEU A 193 -21.54 22.62 9.78
CA LEU A 193 -21.97 23.28 11.01
C LEU A 193 -20.83 23.37 12.04
N VAL A 194 -19.97 22.34 12.14
CA VAL A 194 -18.82 22.34 13.07
C VAL A 194 -17.78 23.39 12.68
N LEU A 195 -17.53 23.60 11.37
CA LEU A 195 -16.54 24.57 10.89
C LEU A 195 -17.00 26.04 10.98
N ARG A 196 -18.26 26.30 11.37
CA ARG A 196 -18.84 27.65 11.46
C ARG A 196 -18.85 28.23 12.88
N TYR A 197 -18.49 27.44 13.88
CA TYR A 197 -18.25 27.87 15.27
C TYR A 197 -16.75 27.89 15.57
#